data_AF-A0AAV3PLL8-F1
#
_entry.id   AF-A0AAV3PLL8-F1
#
_cell.length_a   1.000
_cell.length_b   1.000
_cell.length_c   1.000
_cell.angle_alpha   90.00
_cell.angle_beta   90.00
_cell.angle_gamma   90.00
#
_symmetry.space_group_name_H-M   'P 1'
#
loop_
_entity.id
_entity.type
_entity.pdbx_description
1 polymer ?
#
loop_
_entity_poly.entity_id
_entity_poly.type
_entity_poly.pdbx_seq_one_letter_code
_entity_poly.pdbx_strand_id
1 'polypeptide(L)'
;MEHPCKGNEFTWCRNWKEKSLLRRLDRVLCNKRWFEVTISSKVNVPATSISYHCPLDVALHQGLRRDPRPFKYFALWAKHETYNNLVKEAWRSELRGMELMCYSGS
;
A
#
# COMPACT_ATOMS: atom_id res chain seq x y z
N MET A 1 -6.82 -5.12 19.32
CA MET A 1 -5.56 -5.90 19.38
C MET A 1 -4.78 -5.62 18.10
N GLU A 2 -3.46 -5.49 18.19
CA GLU A 2 -2.62 -5.27 17.00
C GLU A 2 -2.50 -6.57 16.21
N HIS A 3 -2.68 -6.51 14.89
CA HIS A 3 -2.52 -7.66 14.01
C HIS A 3 -1.02 -7.88 13.73
N PRO A 4 -0.48 -9.11 13.88
CA PRO A 4 0.90 -9.41 13.53
C PRO A 4 1.20 -9.06 12.07
N CYS A 5 2.36 -8.44 11.83
CA CYS A 5 2.82 -8.04 10.50
C CYS A 5 4.10 -8.82 10.13
N LYS A 6 4.31 -9.06 8.84
CA LYS A 6 5.56 -9.61 8.28
C LYS A 6 6.21 -8.63 7.30
N GLY A 7 7.52 -8.68 7.14
CA GLY A 7 8.27 -7.75 6.29
C GLY A 7 9.03 -6.72 7.11
N ASN A 8 9.09 -5.48 6.62
CA ASN A 8 9.84 -4.41 7.28
C ASN A 8 9.34 -4.16 8.72
N GLU A 9 10.28 -4.07 9.65
CA GLU A 9 9.98 -3.78 11.05
C GLU A 9 9.41 -2.35 11.22
N PHE A 10 9.92 -1.44 10.40
CA PHE A 10 9.57 -0.02 10.38
C PHE A 10 8.63 0.28 9.21
N THR A 11 7.66 1.16 9.46
CA THR A 11 6.71 1.62 8.44
C THR A 11 7.04 3.03 7.97
N TRP A 12 8.06 3.66 8.56
CA TRP A 12 8.52 4.98 8.20
C TRP A 12 10.04 5.08 8.25
N CYS A 13 10.61 5.72 7.25
CA CYS A 13 12.03 6.03 7.16
C CYS A 13 12.18 7.48 6.71
N ARG A 14 13.06 8.24 7.35
CA ARG A 14 13.54 9.51 6.82
C ARG A 14 15.06 9.49 6.74
N ASN A 15 15.56 9.61 5.52
CA ASN A 15 16.98 9.77 5.27
C ASN A 15 17.36 11.23 5.54
N TRP A 16 18.41 11.43 6.34
CA TRP A 16 19.00 12.72 6.61
C TRP A 16 20.53 12.58 6.56
N LYS A 17 21.12 13.08 5.46
CA LYS A 17 22.53 12.88 5.14
C LYS A 17 22.87 11.37 5.12
N GLU A 18 23.92 10.96 5.84
CA GLU A 18 24.38 9.56 5.97
C GLU A 18 23.63 8.77 7.07
N LYS A 19 22.55 9.31 7.63
CA LYS A 19 21.77 8.64 8.68
C LYS A 19 20.33 8.41 8.23
N SER A 20 19.78 7.27 8.59
CA SER A 20 18.35 6.97 8.42
C SER A 20 17.67 6.94 9.78
N LEU A 21 16.58 7.70 9.93
CA LEU A 21 15.71 7.60 11.09
C LEU A 21 14.55 6.67 10.75
N LEU A 22 14.47 5.54 11.45
CA LEU A 22 13.46 4.51 11.22
C LEU A 22 12.44 4.53 12.36
N ARG A 23 11.15 4.46 12.02
CA ARG A 23 10.04 4.41 12.99
C ARG A 23 8.91 3.49 12.52
N ARG A 24 8.22 2.87 13.47
CA ARG A 24 6.97 2.13 13.22
C ARG A 24 5.79 3.02 13.63
N LEU A 25 5.23 3.73 12.66
CA LEU A 25 4.17 4.72 12.88
C LEU A 25 2.78 4.19 12.50
N ASP A 26 2.73 3.19 11.62
CA ASP A 26 1.50 2.63 11.07
C ASP A 26 1.23 1.27 11.70
N ARG A 27 -0.05 0.97 12.00
CA ARG A 27 -0.47 -0.29 12.63
C ARG A 27 -1.81 -0.77 12.10
N VAL A 28 -1.98 -2.09 12.03
CA VAL A 28 -3.29 -2.70 11.78
C VAL A 28 -3.91 -3.10 13.12
N LEU A 29 -5.06 -2.53 13.43
CA LEU A 29 -5.81 -2.84 14.65
C LEU A 29 -7.07 -3.63 14.31
N CYS A 30 -7.24 -4.75 15.00
CA CYS A 30 -8.40 -5.62 14.85
C CYS A 30 -9.19 -5.70 16.16
N ASN A 31 -10.51 -5.79 16.05
CA ASN A 31 -11.37 -6.07 17.20
C ASN A 31 -11.37 -7.57 17.52
N LYS A 32 -11.91 -7.95 18.69
CA LYS A 32 -11.93 -9.35 19.14
C LYS A 32 -12.69 -10.27 18.16
N ARG A 33 -13.83 -9.78 17.65
CA ARG A 33 -14.68 -10.50 16.69
C ARG A 33 -13.94 -10.88 15.41
N TRP A 34 -13.02 -10.05 14.94
CA TRP A 34 -12.19 -10.36 13.77
C TRP A 34 -11.36 -11.64 13.95
N PHE A 35 -10.76 -11.81 15.14
CA PHE A 35 -9.99 -13.03 15.46
C PHE A 35 -10.91 -14.23 15.66
N GLU A 36 -12.08 -14.04 16.27
CA GLU A 36 -13.05 -15.11 16.55
C GLU A 36 -13.68 -15.67 15.26
N VAL A 37 -13.98 -14.82 14.28
CA VAL A 37 -14.65 -15.22 13.02
C VAL A 37 -13.68 -15.83 11.99
N THR A 38 -12.38 -15.88 12.31
CA THR A 38 -11.34 -16.57 11.51
C THR A 38 -11.38 -16.26 10.01
N ILE A 39 -11.38 -14.97 9.68
CA ILE A 39 -10.88 -14.55 8.36
C ILE A 39 -9.37 -14.74 8.43
N SER A 40 -8.83 -15.70 7.69
CA SER A 40 -7.38 -15.87 7.59
C SER A 40 -6.78 -14.60 6.99
N SER A 41 -6.27 -13.68 7.79
CA SER A 41 -5.67 -12.43 7.32
C SER A 41 -4.15 -12.41 7.50
N LYS A 42 -3.45 -11.80 6.55
CA LYS A 42 -2.01 -11.56 6.61
C LYS A 42 -1.76 -10.07 6.43
N VAL A 43 -0.83 -9.52 7.22
CA VAL A 43 -0.37 -8.15 7.05
C VAL A 43 1.08 -8.17 6.61
N ASN A 44 1.37 -7.60 5.46
CA ASN A 44 2.71 -7.45 4.91
C ASN A 44 3.13 -5.97 4.94
N VAL A 45 4.40 -5.71 5.23
CA VAL A 45 5.02 -4.38 5.18
C VAL A 45 6.05 -4.39 4.06
N PRO A 46 5.64 -4.18 2.79
CA PRO A 46 6.57 -4.17 1.67
C PRO A 46 7.47 -2.94 1.74
N ALA A 47 8.68 -3.11 1.23
CA ALA A 47 9.59 -2.02 0.91
C ALA A 47 8.96 -1.05 -0.08
N THR A 48 9.25 0.23 0.08
CA THR A 48 8.90 1.26 -0.90
C THR A 48 9.97 2.34 -0.94
N SER A 49 10.24 2.82 -2.15
CA SER A 49 11.21 3.89 -2.43
C SER A 49 10.53 5.21 -2.79
N ILE A 50 9.21 5.20 -3.00
CA ILE A 50 8.44 6.35 -3.47
C ILE A 50 7.87 7.22 -2.34
N SER A 51 7.96 6.75 -1.10
CA SER A 51 7.46 7.43 0.08
C SER A 51 8.38 7.17 1.27
N TYR A 52 8.40 8.12 2.20
CA TYR A 52 8.98 7.91 3.52
C TYR A 52 8.18 6.89 4.35
N HIS A 53 6.96 6.51 3.94
CA HIS A 53 6.16 5.46 4.57
C HIS A 53 6.12 4.18 3.74
N CYS A 54 6.27 3.01 4.39
CA CYS A 54 5.92 1.70 3.85
C CYS A 54 4.43 1.41 4.08
N PRO A 55 3.69 0.98 3.05
CA PRO A 55 2.27 0.65 3.22
C PRO A 55 2.11 -0.63 4.07
N LEU A 56 0.92 -0.78 4.68
CA LEU A 56 0.50 -2.02 5.32
C LEU A 56 -0.49 -2.74 4.40
N ASP A 57 -0.02 -3.80 3.76
CA ASP A 57 -0.82 -4.62 2.85
C ASP A 57 -1.56 -5.70 3.63
N VAL A 58 -2.89 -5.58 3.70
CA VAL A 58 -3.76 -6.50 4.44
C VAL A 58 -4.46 -7.44 3.47
N ALA A 59 -3.94 -8.67 3.38
CA ALA A 59 -4.53 -9.73 2.58
C ALA A 59 -5.55 -10.53 3.40
N LEU A 60 -6.79 -10.61 2.91
CA LEU A 60 -7.86 -11.43 3.49
C LEU A 60 -8.02 -12.71 2.67
N HIS A 61 -7.77 -13.85 3.30
CA HIS A 61 -7.82 -15.19 2.69
C HIS A 61 -9.13 -15.88 3.08
N GLN A 62 -10.24 -15.38 2.55
CA GLN A 62 -11.53 -16.08 2.46
C GLN A 62 -12.46 -15.28 1.54
N GLY A 63 -13.33 -15.99 0.82
CA GLY A 63 -14.19 -15.51 -0.26
C GLY A 63 -15.24 -14.47 0.15
N LEU A 64 -14.79 -13.29 0.57
CA LEU A 64 -15.60 -12.08 0.48
C LEU A 64 -16.07 -11.99 -0.96
N ARG A 65 -17.40 -12.13 -1.17
CA ARG A 65 -18.02 -11.88 -2.47
C ARG A 65 -17.45 -10.56 -2.98
N ARG A 66 -16.63 -10.66 -4.02
CA ARG A 66 -16.09 -9.50 -4.72
C ARG A 66 -17.19 -9.03 -5.65
N ASP A 67 -18.24 -8.45 -5.08
CA ASP A 67 -19.14 -7.65 -5.89
C ASP A 67 -18.27 -6.63 -6.64
N PRO A 68 -18.52 -6.39 -7.93
CA PRO A 68 -17.73 -5.44 -8.71
C PRO A 68 -17.70 -4.10 -7.97
N ARG A 69 -16.54 -3.77 -7.39
CA ARG A 69 -16.38 -2.47 -6.74
C ARG A 69 -16.17 -1.45 -7.86
N PRO A 70 -17.08 -0.48 -8.05
CA PRO A 70 -16.87 0.54 -9.05
C PRO A 70 -15.58 1.29 -8.74
N PHE A 71 -14.77 1.51 -9.77
CA PHE A 71 -13.61 2.39 -9.67
C PHE A 71 -14.10 3.81 -9.36
N LYS A 72 -13.62 4.39 -8.26
CA LYS A 72 -13.96 5.76 -7.86
C LYS A 72 -12.74 6.63 -8.07
N TYR A 73 -12.94 7.78 -8.71
CA TYR A 73 -11.93 8.81 -8.90
C TYR A 73 -12.54 10.18 -8.62
N PHE A 74 -11.69 11.20 -8.47
CA PHE A 74 -12.17 12.57 -8.31
C PHE A 74 -12.81 13.05 -9.61
N ALA A 75 -14.14 13.17 -9.62
CA ALA A 75 -14.90 13.58 -10.81
C ALA A 75 -14.46 14.95 -11.38
N LEU A 76 -13.88 15.82 -10.54
CA LEU A 76 -13.30 17.09 -10.97
C LEU A 76 -12.18 16.91 -12.01
N TRP A 77 -11.43 15.81 -11.96
CA TRP A 77 -10.38 15.53 -12.94
C TRP A 77 -10.93 15.38 -14.36
N ALA A 78 -12.14 14.83 -14.53
CA ALA A 78 -12.77 14.71 -15.83
C ALA A 78 -13.16 16.06 -16.46
N LYS A 79 -13.20 17.14 -15.67
CA LYS A 79 -13.43 18.50 -16.18
C LYS A 79 -12.15 19.16 -16.69
N HIS A 80 -10.98 18.60 -16.42
CA HIS A 80 -9.72 19.14 -16.90
C HIS A 80 -9.58 18.90 -18.40
N GLU A 81 -9.21 19.92 -19.16
CA GLU A 81 -9.19 19.91 -20.62
C GLU A 81 -8.33 18.77 -21.20
N THR A 82 -7.23 18.43 -20.53
CA THR A 82 -6.30 17.38 -20.97
C THR A 82 -6.65 15.97 -20.50
N TYR A 83 -7.68 15.80 -19.66
CA TYR A 83 -7.99 14.53 -18.99
C TYR A 83 -8.12 13.36 -19.97
N ASN A 84 -8.91 13.54 -21.03
CA ASN A 84 -9.17 12.48 -22.00
C ASN A 84 -7.91 12.04 -22.75
N ASN A 85 -7.01 12.98 -23.05
CA ASN A 85 -5.76 12.67 -23.75
C ASN A 85 -4.79 11.94 -22.82
N LEU A 86 -4.66 12.41 -21.58
CA LEU A 86 -3.81 11.78 -20.56
C LEU A 86 -4.21 10.32 -20.30
N VAL A 87 -5.52 10.06 -20.13
CA VAL A 87 -6.04 8.71 -19.91
C VAL A 87 -5.76 7.81 -21.13
N LYS A 88 -5.99 8.30 -22.36
CA LYS A 88 -5.71 7.53 -23.58
C LYS A 88 -4.23 7.18 -23.73
N GLU A 89 -3.34 8.11 -23.41
CA GLU A 89 -1.89 7.90 -23.47
C GLU A 89 -1.43 6.90 -22.41
N ALA A 90 -1.88 7.07 -21.16
CA ALA A 90 -1.55 6.17 -20.06
C ALA A 90 -2.03 4.72 -20.30
N TRP A 91 -3.18 4.53 -20.95
CA TRP A 91 -3.66 3.19 -21.31
C TRP A 91 -2.87 2.51 -22.42
N ARG A 92 -2.13 3.29 -23.22
CA ARG A 92 -1.27 2.78 -24.31
C ARG A 92 0.17 2.53 -23.87
N SER A 93 0.56 3.02 -22.69
CA SER A 93 1.93 2.83 -22.21
C SER A 93 2.13 1.44 -21.62
N GLU A 94 3.27 0.82 -21.92
CA GLU A 94 3.71 -0.38 -21.22
C GLU A 94 4.30 0.03 -19.86
N LEU A 95 3.60 -0.27 -18.78
CA LEU A 95 4.13 -0.08 -17.44
C LEU A 95 5.08 -1.25 -17.12
N ARG A 96 6.38 -0.98 -17.12
CA ARG A 96 7.33 -1.82 -16.38
C ARG A 96 7.00 -1.65 -14.89
N GLY A 97 6.65 -2.74 -14.21
CA GLY A 97 6.40 -2.74 -12.78
C GLY A 97 7.55 -2.02 -12.05
N MET A 98 7.19 -1.08 -11.19
CA MET A 98 8.18 -0.28 -10.46
C MET A 98 8.92 -1.22 -9.50
N GLU A 99 10.23 -1.40 -9.70
CA GLU A 99 11.05 -2.27 -8.84
C GLU A 99 11.16 -1.63 -7.45
N LEU A 100 10.52 -2.26 -6.47
CA LEU A 100 10.48 -1.80 -5.08
C LEU A 100 11.80 -2.18 -4.38
N MET A 101 12.86 -1.43 -4.66
CA MET A 101 14.15 -1.57 -3.98
C MET A 101 14.17 -0.71 -2.72
N CYS A 102 14.35 -1.33 -1.55
CA CYS A 102 14.90 -0.61 -0.41
C CYS A 102 16.35 -1.06 -0.21
N TYR A 103 17.24 -0.09 -0.02
CA TYR A 103 18.58 -0.36 0.46
C TYR A 103 18.46 -0.94 1.88
N SER A 104 18.62 -2.25 1.99
CA SER A 104 19.04 -2.85 3.25
C SER A 104 20.46 -2.36 3.51
N GLY A 105 20.63 -1.50 4.51
CA GLY A 105 21.96 -1.20 5.02
C GLY A 105 22.64 -2.51 5.41
N SER A 106 23.82 -2.73 4.84
CA SER A 106 24.82 -3.70 5.29
C SER A 106 25.24 -3.44 6.74
#